data_AF-A0A3D2BRA5-F1
#
_entry.id   AF-A0A3D2BRA5-F1
#
_cell.length_a   1.000
_cell.length_b   1.000
_cell.length_c   1.000
_cell.angle_alpha   90.00
_cell.angle_beta   90.00
_cell.angle_gamma   90.00
#
_symmetry.space_group_name_H-M   'P 1'
#
loop_
_entity.id
_entity.type
_entity.pdbx_description
1 polymer ?
#
loop_
_entity_poly.entity_id
_entity_poly.type
_entity_poly.pdbx_seq_one_letter_code
_entity_poly.pdbx_strand_id
1 'polypeptide(L)'
;MNTQPAPIQAPDAVSAIAAARTLAPTLRDRAAETDALRRLPEENVADMRAAGLFRVIQPARCGGWQMDFHAHLDVVEEISAGCGASGWCLGVLQIHSWVAGLLSQQ
;
A
#
# COMPACT_ATOMS: atom_id res chain seq x y z
N MET A 1 18.11 -20.07 -9.77
CA MET A 1 18.23 -18.89 -10.65
C MET A 1 17.38 -17.78 -10.05
N ASN A 2 17.99 -16.84 -9.32
CA ASN A 2 17.26 -15.68 -8.78
C ASN A 2 17.04 -14.69 -9.92
N THR A 3 15.87 -14.74 -10.56
CA THR A 3 15.43 -13.66 -11.46
C THR A 3 15.02 -12.49 -10.59
N GLN A 4 15.99 -11.65 -10.25
CA GLN A 4 15.73 -10.36 -9.63
C GLN A 4 14.88 -9.55 -10.63
N PRO A 5 13.64 -9.14 -10.27
CA PRO A 5 12.84 -8.32 -11.17
C PRO A 5 13.59 -7.02 -11.48
N ALA A 6 13.44 -6.52 -12.69
CA ALA A 6 14.05 -5.25 -13.09
C ALA A 6 13.62 -4.13 -12.11
N PRO A 7 14.51 -3.19 -11.77
CA PRO A 7 14.17 -2.10 -10.85
C PRO A 7 12.96 -1.34 -11.38
N ILE A 8 11.86 -1.33 -10.62
CA ILE A 8 10.78 -0.39 -10.88
C ILE A 8 11.25 0.98 -10.42
N GLN A 9 11.06 2.01 -11.24
CA GLN A 9 11.34 3.37 -10.82
C GLN A 9 10.38 3.71 -9.68
N ALA A 10 10.92 3.90 -8.47
CA ALA A 10 10.13 4.28 -7.31
C ALA A 10 9.78 5.77 -7.42
N PRO A 11 8.53 6.17 -7.12
CA PRO A 11 8.22 7.57 -6.87
C PRO A 11 8.98 8.06 -5.62
N ASP A 12 9.09 9.37 -5.45
CA ASP A 12 9.46 9.91 -4.13
C ASP A 12 8.31 9.76 -3.12
N ALA A 13 8.63 9.95 -1.84
CA ALA A 13 7.64 9.82 -0.77
C ALA A 13 6.46 10.80 -0.95
N VAL A 14 6.75 12.03 -1.38
CA VAL A 14 5.74 13.07 -1.61
C VAL A 14 4.71 12.61 -2.64
N SER A 15 5.17 12.00 -3.74
CA SER A 15 4.32 11.50 -4.80
C SER A 15 3.49 10.28 -4.37
N ALA A 16 4.05 9.38 -3.55
CA ALA A 16 3.30 8.25 -2.99
C ALA A 16 2.20 8.71 -2.03
N ILE A 17 2.49 9.68 -1.17
CA ILE A 17 1.51 10.29 -0.25
C ILE A 17 0.44 11.03 -1.06
N ALA A 18 0.83 11.77 -2.11
CA ALA A 18 -0.12 12.43 -2.99
C ALA A 18 -1.05 11.44 -3.70
N ALA A 19 -0.53 10.30 -4.18
CA ALA A 19 -1.35 9.25 -4.79
C ALA A 19 -2.36 8.66 -3.79
N ALA A 20 -1.95 8.43 -2.54
CA ALA A 20 -2.85 7.99 -1.48
C ALA A 20 -3.94 9.03 -1.17
N ARG A 21 -3.56 10.30 -1.05
CA ARG A 21 -4.48 11.43 -0.84
C ARG A 21 -5.49 11.57 -1.98
N THR A 22 -5.06 11.39 -3.23
CA THR A 22 -5.95 11.43 -4.41
C THR A 22 -6.94 10.26 -4.40
N LEU A 23 -6.56 9.10 -3.88
CA LEU A 23 -7.44 7.92 -3.82
C LEU A 23 -8.44 7.97 -2.65
N ALA A 24 -8.10 8.66 -1.56
CA ALA A 24 -8.91 8.71 -0.34
C ALA A 24 -10.40 9.10 -0.55
N PRO A 25 -10.77 10.08 -1.41
CA PRO A 25 -12.17 10.38 -1.70
C PRO A 25 -12.94 9.21 -2.29
N THR A 26 -12.36 8.48 -3.25
CA THR A 26 -13.00 7.29 -3.85
C THR A 26 -13.25 6.20 -2.82
N LEU A 27 -12.31 6.00 -1.89
CA LEU A 27 -12.48 5.02 -0.80
C LEU A 27 -13.52 5.48 0.22
N ARG A 28 -13.65 6.80 0.43
CA ARG A 28 -14.69 7.38 1.29
C ARG A 28 -16.08 7.11 0.75
N ASP A 29 -16.28 7.26 -0.56
CA ASP A 29 -17.57 6.99 -1.21
C ASP A 29 -18.00 5.52 -1.06
N ARG A 30 -17.04 4.61 -0.92
CA ARG A 30 -17.26 3.16 -0.71
C ARG A 30 -17.09 2.71 0.75
N ALA A 31 -16.97 3.64 1.71
CA ALA A 31 -16.72 3.26 3.11
C ALA A 31 -17.93 2.52 3.71
N ALA A 32 -19.16 3.00 3.47
CA ALA A 32 -20.37 2.33 3.96
C ALA A 32 -20.57 0.94 3.34
N GLU A 33 -20.21 0.77 2.07
CA GLU A 33 -20.20 -0.53 1.40
C GLU A 33 -19.17 -1.47 2.06
N THR A 34 -17.97 -0.97 2.33
CA THR A 34 -16.92 -1.73 3.01
C THR A 34 -17.40 -2.27 4.36
N ASP A 35 -18.06 -1.42 5.15
CA ASP A 35 -18.63 -1.81 6.44
C ASP A 35 -19.72 -2.88 6.30
N ALA A 36 -20.63 -2.71 5.32
CA ALA A 36 -21.71 -3.64 5.07
C ALA A 36 -21.22 -5.01 4.58
N LEU A 37 -20.22 -5.03 3.69
CA LEU A 37 -19.61 -6.25 3.16
C LEU A 37 -18.79 -7.01 4.21
N ARG A 38 -18.34 -6.33 5.28
CA ARG A 38 -17.39 -6.86 6.28
C ARG A 38 -16.10 -7.38 5.66
N ARG A 39 -15.73 -6.84 4.51
CA ARG A 39 -14.48 -7.03 3.77
C ARG A 39 -14.30 -5.83 2.84
N LEU A 40 -13.08 -5.62 2.37
CA LEU A 40 -12.86 -4.61 1.34
C LEU A 40 -13.58 -5.00 0.04
N PRO A 41 -14.28 -4.05 -0.62
CA PRO A 41 -14.65 -4.18 -2.02
C PRO A 41 -13.42 -4.51 -2.87
N GLU A 42 -13.62 -5.29 -3.94
CA GLU A 42 -12.52 -5.70 -4.82
C GLU A 42 -11.92 -4.50 -5.54
N GLU A 43 -12.75 -3.49 -5.82
CA GLU A 43 -12.41 -2.21 -6.42
C GLU A 43 -11.43 -1.43 -5.53
N ASN A 44 -11.61 -1.44 -4.20
CA ASN A 44 -10.68 -0.76 -3.28
C ASN A 44 -9.28 -1.38 -3.36
N VAL A 45 -9.21 -2.72 -3.42
CA VAL A 45 -7.95 -3.44 -3.56
C VAL A 45 -7.32 -3.19 -4.93
N ALA A 46 -8.13 -3.16 -5.98
CA ALA A 46 -7.68 -2.86 -7.34
C ALA A 46 -7.12 -1.44 -7.46
N ASP A 47 -7.80 -0.45 -6.89
CA ASP A 47 -7.38 0.96 -6.92
C ASP A 47 -6.07 1.17 -6.14
N MET A 48 -5.95 0.61 -4.93
CA MET A 48 -4.71 0.66 -4.15
C MET A 48 -3.54 -0.06 -4.87
N ARG A 49 -3.84 -1.14 -5.60
CA ARG A 49 -2.84 -1.86 -6.42
C ARG A 49 -2.41 -1.04 -7.64
N ALA A 50 -3.35 -0.40 -8.32
CA ALA A 50 -3.08 0.45 -9.47
C ALA A 50 -2.26 1.68 -9.07
N ALA A 51 -2.52 2.26 -7.90
CA ALA A 51 -1.73 3.32 -7.30
C ALA A 51 -0.34 2.85 -6.78
N GLY A 52 -0.07 1.54 -6.79
CA GLY A 52 1.20 0.97 -6.37
C GLY A 52 1.44 0.94 -4.85
N LEU A 53 0.43 1.28 -4.03
CA LEU A 53 0.61 1.54 -2.60
C LEU A 53 1.08 0.30 -1.81
N PHE A 54 0.83 -0.92 -2.27
CA PHE A 54 1.37 -2.13 -1.64
C PHE A 54 2.91 -2.24 -1.69
N ARG A 55 3.57 -1.43 -2.51
CA ARG A 55 5.02 -1.48 -2.74
C ARG A 55 5.83 -0.56 -1.83
N VAL A 56 5.19 0.33 -1.07
CA VAL A 56 5.83 1.43 -0.32
C VAL A 56 7.05 0.98 0.50
N ILE A 57 6.89 0.02 1.42
CA ILE A 57 7.98 -0.53 2.24
C ILE A 57 8.41 -1.95 1.84
N GLN A 58 7.94 -2.45 0.70
CA GLN A 58 8.40 -3.73 0.18
C GLN A 58 9.89 -3.59 -0.24
N PRO A 59 10.75 -4.58 0.04
CA PRO A 59 12.15 -4.52 -0.38
C PRO A 59 12.31 -4.35 -1.90
N ALA A 60 13.30 -3.55 -2.33
CA ALA A 60 13.54 -3.26 -3.74
C ALA A 60 13.83 -4.54 -4.56
N ARG A 61 14.52 -5.52 -3.94
CA ARG A 61 14.79 -6.83 -4.55
C ARG A 61 13.53 -7.65 -4.86
N CYS A 62 12.40 -7.34 -4.24
CA CYS A 62 11.10 -7.96 -4.50
C CYS A 62 10.20 -7.09 -5.40
N GLY A 63 10.75 -6.03 -6.01
CA GLY A 63 9.99 -5.08 -6.81
C GLY A 63 9.20 -4.06 -5.99
N GLY A 64 9.65 -3.75 -4.77
CA GLY A 64 9.11 -2.69 -3.94
C GLY A 64 9.84 -1.35 -4.09
N TRP A 65 9.32 -0.30 -3.45
CA TRP A 65 9.92 1.03 -3.42
C TRP A 65 10.92 1.23 -2.28
N GLN A 66 10.91 0.33 -1.28
CA GLN A 66 11.81 0.36 -0.14
C GLN A 66 11.93 1.74 0.52
N MET A 67 10.79 2.43 0.65
CA MET A 67 10.69 3.72 1.34
C MET A 67 10.92 3.54 2.85
N ASP A 68 11.12 4.65 3.55
CA ASP A 68 11.23 4.66 5.00
C ASP A 68 9.87 4.46 5.70
N PHE A 69 9.93 4.32 7.02
CA PHE A 69 8.74 4.08 7.84
C PHE A 69 7.83 5.32 7.96
N HIS A 70 8.36 6.54 7.78
CA HIS A 70 7.54 7.75 7.80
C HIS A 70 6.63 7.81 6.57
N ALA A 71 7.18 7.57 5.38
CA ALA A 71 6.39 7.49 4.15
C ALA A 71 5.30 6.41 4.22
N HIS A 72 5.57 5.29 4.89
CA HIS A 72 4.55 4.26 5.17
C HIS A 72 3.39 4.79 6.02
N LEU A 73 3.70 5.43 7.15
CA LEU A 73 2.69 5.96 8.06
C LEU A 73 1.84 7.04 7.37
N ASP A 74 2.48 7.96 6.65
CA ASP A 74 1.79 9.04 5.94
C ASP A 74 0.86 8.49 4.84
N VAL A 75 1.30 7.49 4.07
CA VAL A 75 0.44 6.81 3.08
C VAL A 75 -0.76 6.13 3.75
N VAL A 76 -0.53 5.43 4.87
CA VAL A 76 -1.61 4.74 5.60
C VAL A 76 -2.59 5.76 6.19
N GLU A 77 -2.11 6.89 6.71
CA GLU A 77 -2.94 7.97 7.24
C GLU A 77 -3.88 8.52 6.15
N GLU A 78 -3.35 8.84 4.98
CA GLU A 78 -4.16 9.37 3.86
C GLU A 78 -5.26 8.39 3.42
N ILE A 79 -4.92 7.10 3.28
CA ILE A 79 -5.92 6.08 2.93
C ILE A 79 -6.96 5.92 4.06
N SER A 80 -6.52 5.94 5.32
CA SER A 80 -7.39 5.83 6.49
C SER A 80 -8.37 7.00 6.61
N ALA A 81 -7.98 8.21 6.18
CA ALA A 81 -8.85 9.38 6.11
C ALA A 81 -9.99 9.23 5.08
N GLY A 82 -9.85 8.32 4.11
CA GLY A 82 -10.92 7.90 3.22
C GLY A 82 -11.77 6.77 3.80
N CYS A 83 -11.11 5.66 4.15
CA CYS A 83 -11.75 4.47 4.71
C CYS A 83 -10.79 3.77 5.69
N GLY A 84 -11.12 3.80 6.98
CA GLY A 84 -10.28 3.22 8.03
C GLY A 84 -9.99 1.71 7.84
N ALA A 85 -10.98 0.94 7.39
CA ALA A 85 -10.78 -0.49 7.09
C ALA A 85 -9.76 -0.70 5.96
N SER A 86 -9.85 0.10 4.88
CA SER A 86 -8.89 0.05 3.77
C SER A 86 -7.47 0.42 4.25
N GLY A 87 -7.34 1.49 5.04
CA GLY A 87 -6.06 1.92 5.61
C GLY A 87 -5.44 0.88 6.53
N TRP A 88 -6.23 0.28 7.41
CA TRP A 88 -5.80 -0.81 8.29
C TRP A 88 -5.29 -2.02 7.49
N CYS A 89 -6.07 -2.50 6.52
CA CYS A 89 -5.67 -3.64 5.69
C CYS A 89 -4.41 -3.36 4.87
N LEU A 90 -4.28 -2.15 4.29
CA LEU A 90 -3.09 -1.74 3.55
C LEU A 90 -1.86 -1.74 4.45
N GLY A 91 -1.94 -1.08 5.62
CA GLY A 91 -0.83 -0.96 6.55
C GLY A 91 -0.32 -2.32 7.05
N VAL A 92 -1.25 -3.21 7.43
CA VAL A 92 -0.94 -4.58 7.86
C VAL A 92 -0.22 -5.36 6.74
N LEU A 93 -0.70 -5.29 5.50
CA LEU A 93 -0.07 -6.00 4.37
C LEU A 93 1.31 -5.43 4.01
N GLN A 94 1.49 -4.12 4.08
CA GLN A 94 2.78 -3.47 3.88
C GLN A 94 3.80 -3.94 4.93
N ILE A 95 3.43 -3.97 6.21
CA ILE A 95 4.32 -4.47 7.28
C ILE A 95 4.69 -5.94 7.07
N HIS A 96 3.74 -6.79 6.67
CA HIS A 96 4.07 -8.19 6.34
C HIS A 96 5.10 -8.30 5.21
N SER A 97 5.04 -7.42 4.21
CA SER A 97 6.01 -7.39 3.12
C SER A 97 7.41 -6.99 3.61
N TRP A 98 7.47 -6.05 4.56
CA TRP A 98 8.71 -5.67 5.23
C TRP A 98 9.27 -6.79 6.11
N VAL A 99 8.43 -7.43 6.95
CA VAL A 99 8.83 -8.57 7.81
C VAL A 99 9.33 -9.74 6.97
N ALA A 100 8.63 -10.10 5.89
CA ALA A 100 9.09 -11.12 4.95
C ALA A 100 10.45 -10.76 4.34
N GLY A 101 10.73 -9.47 4.19
CA GLY A 101 12.02 -8.94 3.78
C GLY A 101 13.16 -9.15 4.78
N LEU A 102 12.88 -9.49 6.03
CA LEU A 102 13.88 -9.78 7.07
C LEU A 102 14.21 -11.27 7.17
N LEU A 103 13.36 -12.14 6.63
CA LEU A 103 13.58 -13.59 6.65
C LEU A 103 14.77 -13.96 5.77
N SER A 104 15.54 -14.97 6.19
CA SER A 104 16.60 -15.55 5.39
C SER A 104 16.03 -16.13 4.09
N GLN A 105 16.75 -15.99 2.99
CA GLN A 105 16.38 -16.71 1.77
C GLN A 105 16.52 -18.21 2.04
N GLN A 106 15.41 -18.96 1.89
CA GLN A 106 15.40 -20.42 1.95
C GLN A 106 15.86 -21.01 0.62
#